data_AF-A0A496VLM4-F1
#
_entry.id   AF-A0A496VLM4-F1
#
_cell.length_a   1.000
_cell.length_b   1.000
_cell.length_c   1.000
_cell.angle_alpha   90.00
_cell.angle_beta   90.00
_cell.angle_gamma   90.00
#
_symmetry.space_group_name_H-M   'P 1'
#
loop_
_entity.id
_entity.type
_entity.pdbx_description
1 polymer ?
#
loop_
_entity_poly.entity_id
_entity_poly.type
_entity_poly.pdbx_seq_one_letter_code
_entity_poly.pdbx_strand_id
1 'polypeptide(L)' 'DNIIRPFEEIEKEAILKTIEYCNGNVVKAAKLLKISKSYIYKQKKQWQSGK' A
#
# COMPACT_ATOMS: atom_id res chain seq x y z
N ASP A 1 -9.26 20.59 -12.60
CA ASP A 1 -10.18 19.55 -12.10
C ASP A 1 -9.64 18.88 -10.85
N ASN A 2 -10.41 18.90 -9.77
CA ASN A 2 -10.11 18.13 -8.56
C ASN A 2 -10.82 16.77 -8.65
N ILE A 3 -10.18 15.78 -9.27
CA ILE A 3 -10.71 14.41 -9.31
C ILE A 3 -10.54 13.80 -7.93
N ILE A 4 -11.64 13.62 -7.21
CA ILE A 4 -11.65 12.95 -5.90
C ILE A 4 -11.62 11.43 -6.15
N ARG A 5 -10.60 10.77 -5.61
CA ARG A 5 -10.44 9.31 -5.68
C ARG A 5 -10.77 8.67 -4.33
N PRO A 6 -11.29 7.43 -4.31
CA PRO A 6 -11.42 6.66 -3.09
C PRO A 6 -10.08 6.54 -2.36
N PHE A 7 -10.11 6.67 -1.03
CA PHE A 7 -8.90 6.57 -0.21
C PHE A 7 -8.17 5.23 -0.42
N GLU A 8 -8.91 4.14 -0.58
CA GLU A 8 -8.34 2.81 -0.84
C GLU A 8 -7.49 2.75 -2.11
N GLU A 9 -7.87 3.45 -3.18
CA GLU A 9 -7.07 3.50 -4.41
C GLU A 9 -5.76 4.24 -4.20
N ILE A 10 -5.82 5.40 -3.54
CA ILE A 10 -4.64 6.23 -3.24
C ILE A 10 -3.70 5.46 -2.32
N GLU A 11 -4.25 4.81 -1.31
CA GLU A 11 -3.49 4.03 -0.36
C GLU A 11 -2.84 2.80 -1.02
N LYS A 12 -3.58 2.08 -1.86
CA LYS A 12 -3.06 0.93 -2.61
C LYS A 12 -1.90 1.34 -3.51
N GLU A 13 -2.06 2.45 -4.23
CA GLU A 13 -1.02 3.02 -5.07
C GLU A 13 0.24 3.40 -4.26
N ALA A 14 0.06 4.10 -3.14
CA ALA A 14 1.16 4.51 -2.26
C ALA A 14 1.93 3.31 -1.68
N ILE A 15 1.21 2.28 -1.22
CA ILE A 15 1.80 1.05 -0.66
C ILE A 15 2.60 0.32 -1.75
N LEU A 16 2.01 0.10 -2.93
CA LEU A 16 2.66 -0.67 -4.00
C LEU A 16 3.91 0.05 -4.55
N LYS A 17 3.81 1.35 -4.84
CA LYS A 17 4.97 2.15 -5.30
C LYS A 17 6.10 2.16 -4.28
N THR A 18 5.78 2.25 -2.99
CA THR A 18 6.83 2.25 -1.95
C THR A 18 7.49 0.87 -1.81
N ILE A 19 6.72 -0.22 -1.94
CA ILE A 19 7.29 -1.58 -1.95
C ILE A 19 8.24 -1.74 -3.15
N GLU A 20 7.85 -1.28 -4.33
CA GLU A 20 8.67 -1.30 -5.54
C GLU A 20 9.96 -0.49 -5.35
N TYR A 21 9.85 0.76 -4.87
CA TYR A 21 10.99 1.61 -4.52
C TYR A 21 11.93 0.95 -3.49
N CYS A 22 11.38 0.11 -2.61
CA CYS A 22 12.14 -0.67 -1.62
C CYS A 22 12.65 -2.01 -2.15
N ASN A 23 12.60 -2.27 -3.46
CA ASN A 23 12.99 -3.53 -4.09
C ASN A 23 12.25 -4.74 -3.47
N GLY A 24 10.95 -4.60 -3.23
CA GLY A 24 10.11 -5.64 -2.62
C GLY A 24 10.20 -5.73 -1.09
N ASN A 25 11.05 -4.95 -0.43
CA ASN A 25 11.21 -5.00 1.02
C ASN A 25 10.05 -4.32 1.76
N VAL A 26 9.07 -5.14 2.18
CA VAL A 26 7.85 -4.70 2.89
C VAL A 26 8.15 -4.02 4.23
N VAL A 27 9.18 -4.47 4.96
CA VAL A 27 9.56 -3.87 6.26
C VAL A 27 10.07 -2.45 6.06
N LYS A 28 10.94 -2.24 5.06
CA LYS A 28 11.45 -0.92 4.69
C LYS A 28 10.33 -0.01 4.22
N ALA A 29 9.41 -0.52 3.39
CA ALA A 29 8.26 0.23 2.90
C ALA A 29 7.34 0.68 4.05
N ALA A 30 7.04 -0.21 5.01
CA ALA A 30 6.25 0.12 6.19
C ALA A 30 6.88 1.26 7.01
N LYS A 31 8.21 1.22 7.20
CA LYS A 31 8.94 2.27 7.91
C LYS A 31 8.86 3.62 7.18
N LEU A 32 8.98 3.63 5.85
CA LEU A 32 8.88 4.86 5.05
C LEU A 32 7.47 5.46 5.09
N LEU A 33 6.44 4.61 4.98
CA LEU A 33 5.04 5.03 5.03
C LEU A 33 4.53 5.32 6.44
N LYS A 34 5.33 5.04 7.48
CA LYS A 34 4.97 5.19 8.90
C LYS A 34 3.70 4.41 9.28
N ILE A 35 3.53 3.22 8.69
CA ILE A 35 2.42 2.29 8.97
C ILE A 35 2.97 0.96 9.47
N SER A 36 2.13 0.14 10.08
CA SER A 36 2.56 -1.19 10.52
C SER A 36 2.74 -2.14 9.33
N LYS A 37 3.72 -3.04 9.43
CA LYS A 37 3.92 -4.12 8.46
C LYS A 37 2.65 -4.98 8.30
N SER A 38 1.97 -5.26 9.42
CA SER A 38 0.72 -6.03 9.44
C SER A 38 -0.39 -5.36 8.64
N TYR A 39 -0.45 -4.02 8.65
CA TYR A 39 -1.39 -3.26 7.84
C TYR A 39 -1.17 -3.50 6.34
N ILE A 40 0.08 -3.42 5.86
CA ILE A 40 0.41 -3.70 4.45
C ILE A 40 -0.02 -5.11 4.04
N TYR A 41 0.26 -6.13 4.86
CA TYR A 41 -0.16 -7.50 4.55
C TYR A 41 -1.67 -7.66 4.56
N LYS A 42 -2.38 -7.00 5.49
CA LYS A 42 -3.84 -6.98 5.52
C LYS A 42 -4.41 -6.37 4.23
N GLN A 43 -3.89 -5.22 3.79
CA GLN A 43 -4.33 -4.58 2.54
C GLN A 43 -4.07 -5.48 1.33
N LYS A 44 -2.88 -6.08 1.22
CA LYS A 44 -2.58 -7.04 0.14
C LYS A 44 -3.53 -8.24 0.11
N LYS A 45 -3.90 -8.78 1.27
CA LYS A 45 -4.88 -9.86 1.37
C LYS A 45 -6.25 -9.40 0.90
N GLN A 46 -6.72 -8.23 1.34
CA GLN A 46 -8.01 -7.67 0.91
C GLN A 46 -8.09 -7.51 -0.61
N TRP A 47 -7.04 -6.99 -1.25
CA TRP A 47 -6.99 -6.84 -2.71
C TRP A 47 -6.93 -8.17 -3.49
N GLN A 48 -6.40 -9.23 -2.88
CA GLN A 48 -6.37 -10.57 -3.49
C GLN A 48 -7.70 -11.31 -3.34
N SER A 49 -8.42 -11.07 -2.23
CA SER A 49 -9.73 -11.66 -1.95
C SER A 49 -10.89 -11.01 -2.70
N GLY A 50 -10.68 -9.87 -3.37
CA GLY A 50 -11.65 -9.22 -4.25
C GLY A 50 -11.59 -9.67 -5.72
N LYS A 51 -10.97 -10.83 -6.00
CA LYS A 51 -11.13 -11.54 -7.27
C LYS A 51 -12.36 -12.44 -7.23
#